data_AF-A0A4U6D8Q9-F1
#
_entry.id   AF-A0A4U6D8Q9-F1
#
_cell.length_a   1.000
_cell.length_b   1.000
_cell.length_c   1.000
_cell.angle_alpha   90.00
_cell.angle_beta   90.00
_cell.angle_gamma   90.00
#
_symmetry.space_group_name_H-M   'P 1'
#
loop_
_entity.id
_entity.type
_entity.pdbx_description
1 polymer ?
#
loop_
_entity_poly.entity_id
_entity_poly.type
_entity_poly.pdbx_seq_one_letter_code
_entity_poly.pdbx_strand_id
1 'polypeptide(L)'
;MYAPLDVIFEENINRVQPDLIFISQENSEIAADDWIRGTPDLLVEIVSKSTFHIDTVEKKQLYEKFGVKEYWIVLPEYDTIEIYFLKDGYFKLFSNASGSQVIESRILAGLHFQADFLFS
;
A
#
# COMPACT_ATOMS: atom_id res chain seq x y z
N MET A 1 10.09 21.02 3.79
CA MET A 1 8.62 20.98 3.72
C MET A 1 8.30 19.63 3.11
N TYR A 2 7.93 18.63 3.90
CA TYR A 2 7.52 17.33 3.36
C TYR A 2 6.02 17.24 3.56
N ALA A 3 5.29 17.79 2.58
CA ALA A 3 3.90 17.42 2.36
C ALA A 3 3.89 15.96 1.87
N PRO A 4 2.82 15.20 2.12
CA PRO A 4 2.68 13.85 1.58
C PRO A 4 2.92 13.85 0.05
N LEU A 5 3.61 12.82 -0.44
CA LEU A 5 3.95 12.67 -1.85
C LEU A 5 2.73 12.13 -2.61
N ASP A 6 2.23 12.90 -3.57
CA ASP A 6 1.08 12.45 -4.36
C ASP A 6 1.46 11.39 -5.39
N VAL A 7 0.58 10.39 -5.52
CA VAL A 7 0.57 9.43 -6.61
C VAL A 7 -0.56 9.78 -7.56
N ILE A 8 -0.20 10.03 -8.82
CA ILE A 8 -1.10 10.37 -9.91
C ILE A 8 -1.12 9.17 -10.87
N PHE A 9 -2.23 8.44 -10.87
CA PHE A 9 -2.44 7.33 -11.80
C PHE A 9 -2.97 7.82 -13.16
N GLU A 10 -3.83 8.85 -13.12
CA GLU A 10 -4.40 9.49 -14.30
C GLU A 10 -4.54 10.99 -14.02
N GLU A 11 -3.92 11.82 -14.87
CA GLU A 11 -3.85 13.27 -14.68
C GLU A 11 -5.25 13.90 -14.56
N ASN A 12 -5.43 14.74 -13.53
CA ASN A 12 -6.69 15.40 -13.18
C ASN A 12 -7.87 14.47 -12.82
N ILE A 13 -7.65 13.15 -12.70
CA ILE A 13 -8.71 12.18 -12.43
C ILE A 13 -8.41 11.37 -11.16
N ASN A 14 -7.25 10.74 -11.10
CA ASN A 14 -6.87 9.86 -9.99
C ASN A 14 -5.59 10.33 -9.35
N ARG A 15 -5.74 11.09 -8.25
CA ARG A 15 -4.67 11.56 -7.38
C ARG A 15 -4.95 11.11 -5.95
N VAL A 16 -3.96 10.49 -5.31
CA VAL A 16 -4.04 10.02 -3.92
C VAL A 16 -2.76 10.33 -3.16
N GLN A 17 -2.84 10.27 -1.83
CA GLN A 17 -1.70 10.40 -0.92
C GLN A 17 -1.66 9.17 -0.02
N PRO A 18 -0.90 8.13 -0.40
CA PRO A 18 -0.65 6.98 0.45
C PRO A 18 0.31 7.33 1.58
N ASP A 19 0.21 6.60 2.69
CA ASP A 19 1.10 6.82 3.85
C ASP A 19 2.54 6.35 3.58
N LEU A 20 2.69 5.21 2.91
CA LEU A 20 3.99 4.73 2.44
C LEU A 20 3.90 4.23 1.00
N ILE A 21 4.99 4.46 0.28
CA ILE A 21 5.13 4.14 -1.13
C ILE A 21 6.48 3.47 -1.32
N PHE A 22 6.50 2.36 -2.05
CA PHE A 22 7.73 1.81 -2.58
C PHE A 22 7.67 1.68 -4.09
N ILE A 23 8.76 2.08 -4.72
CA ILE A 23 9.00 2.04 -6.16
C ILE A 23 10.34 1.37 -6.34
N SER A 24 10.36 0.28 -7.09
CA SER A 24 11.59 -0.43 -7.42
C SER A 24 12.46 0.39 -8.37
N GLN A 25 13.76 0.06 -8.42
CA GLN A 25 14.68 0.73 -9.35
C GLN A 25 14.25 0.57 -10.81
N GLU A 26 13.58 -0.53 -11.16
CA GLU A 26 13.06 -0.81 -12.50
C GLU A 26 11.97 0.18 -12.93
N ASN A 27 11.19 0.71 -11.97
CA ASN A 27 10.11 1.67 -12.21
C ASN A 27 10.48 3.10 -11.77
N SER A 28 11.77 3.38 -11.53
CA SER A 28 12.20 4.66 -10.94
C SER A 28 11.81 5.91 -11.75
N GLU A 29 11.52 5.77 -13.04
CA GLU A 29 11.07 6.83 -13.94
C GLU A 29 9.74 7.47 -13.51
N ILE A 30 8.87 6.73 -12.82
CA ILE A 30 7.59 7.28 -12.34
C ILE A 30 7.79 8.31 -11.21
N ALA A 31 8.98 8.35 -10.61
CA ALA A 31 9.36 9.27 -9.53
C ALA A 31 10.43 10.30 -9.95
N ALA A 32 10.52 10.60 -11.25
CA ALA A 32 11.55 11.50 -11.78
C ALA A 32 11.32 12.99 -11.46
N ASP A 33 10.10 13.38 -11.10
CA ASP A 33 9.69 14.77 -10.85
C ASP A 33 9.22 14.97 -9.39
N ASP A 34 8.63 16.14 -9.09
CA ASP A 34 8.05 16.49 -7.79
C ASP A 34 6.86 15.60 -7.36
N TRP A 35 6.37 14.73 -8.24
CA TRP A 35 5.21 13.85 -8.02
C TRP A 35 5.48 12.45 -8.58
N ILE A 36 4.77 11.45 -8.04
CA ILE A 36 4.77 10.12 -8.62
C ILE A 36 3.71 10.04 -9.71
N ARG A 37 4.11 9.73 -10.94
CA ARG A 37 3.22 9.57 -12.10
C ARG A 37 3.30 8.17 -12.67
N GLY A 38 2.32 7.35 -12.35
CA GLY A 38 2.29 5.93 -12.70
C GLY A 38 1.87 5.06 -11.52
N THR A 39 2.12 3.76 -11.64
CA THR A 39 1.71 2.76 -10.65
C THR A 39 2.91 2.34 -9.79
N PRO A 40 2.91 2.64 -8.47
CA PRO A 40 3.92 2.12 -7.55
C PRO A 40 3.88 0.60 -7.41
N ASP A 41 5.02 0.01 -7.04
CA ASP A 41 5.11 -1.44 -6.83
C ASP A 41 4.37 -1.89 -5.56
N LEU A 42 4.46 -1.08 -4.49
CA LEU A 42 3.81 -1.32 -3.21
C LEU A 42 3.25 -0.01 -2.64
N LEU A 43 2.02 -0.07 -2.14
CA LEU A 43 1.40 1.00 -1.36
C LEU A 43 0.98 0.49 0.02
N VAL A 44 1.06 1.35 1.03
CA VAL A 44 0.63 1.05 2.40
C VAL A 44 -0.25 2.19 2.91
N GLU A 45 -1.35 1.83 3.58
CA GLU A 45 -2.21 2.75 4.31
C GLU A 45 -2.25 2.38 5.79
N ILE A 46 -2.09 3.38 6.66
CA ILE A 46 -2.24 3.27 8.11
C ILE A 46 -3.63 3.79 8.46
N VAL A 47 -4.57 2.86 8.58
CA VAL A 47 -5.99 3.17 8.63
C VAL A 47 -6.37 3.79 9.97
N SER A 48 -7.11 4.89 9.90
CA SER A 48 -7.78 5.50 11.04
C SER A 48 -9.28 5.26 10.97
N LYS A 49 -10.01 5.55 12.06
CA LYS A 49 -11.48 5.51 12.08
C LYS A 49 -12.12 6.35 10.96
N SER A 50 -11.53 7.50 10.64
CA SER A 50 -12.03 8.41 9.62
C SER A 50 -11.72 7.97 8.20
N THR A 51 -10.67 7.18 7.98
CA THR A 51 -10.23 6.76 6.65
C THR A 51 -10.57 5.30 6.34
N PHE A 52 -11.13 4.55 7.31
CA PHE A 52 -11.44 3.13 7.17
C PHE A 52 -12.16 2.78 5.86
N HIS A 53 -13.25 3.48 5.52
CA HIS A 53 -13.97 3.18 4.29
C HIS A 53 -13.13 3.48 3.03
N ILE A 54 -12.43 4.61 3.03
CA ILE A 54 -11.60 5.06 1.92
C ILE A 54 -10.46 4.06 1.67
N ASP A 55 -9.72 3.68 2.71
CA ASP A 55 -8.53 2.84 2.56
C ASP A 55 -8.89 1.36 2.29
N THR A 56 -9.93 0.83 2.95
CA THR A 56 -10.31 -0.59 2.83
C THR A 56 -11.20 -0.92 1.63
N VAL A 57 -11.85 0.10 1.04
CA VAL A 57 -12.77 -0.06 -0.09
C VAL A 57 -12.31 0.76 -1.30
N GLU A 58 -12.36 2.09 -1.23
CA GLU A 58 -12.19 2.96 -2.39
C GLU A 58 -10.77 2.90 -2.97
N LYS A 59 -9.76 3.16 -2.14
CA LYS A 59 -8.35 3.05 -2.53
C LYS A 59 -7.96 1.63 -2.89
N LYS A 60 -8.48 0.62 -2.18
CA LYS A 60 -8.25 -0.78 -2.54
C LYS A 60 -8.71 -1.08 -3.97
N GLN A 61 -9.92 -0.65 -4.35
CA GLN A 61 -10.43 -0.81 -5.72
C GLN A 61 -9.62 0.00 -6.74
N LEU A 62 -9.22 1.21 -6.39
CA LEU A 62 -8.39 2.06 -7.23
C LEU A 62 -7.02 1.41 -7.51
N TYR A 63 -6.34 0.96 -6.46
CA TYR A 63 -5.01 0.35 -6.55
C TYR A 63 -5.05 -0.99 -7.29
N GLU A 64 -6.11 -1.77 -7.10
CA GLU A 64 -6.39 -2.98 -7.89
C GLU A 64 -6.54 -2.63 -9.38
N LYS A 65 -7.38 -1.64 -9.71
CA LYS A 65 -7.63 -1.19 -11.07
C LYS A 65 -6.34 -0.75 -11.78
N PHE A 66 -5.47 -0.01 -11.08
CA PHE A 66 -4.23 0.52 -11.66
C PHE A 66 -3.04 -0.44 -11.55
N GLY A 67 -3.24 -1.63 -10.97
CA GLY A 67 -2.27 -2.70 -11.02
C GLY A 67 -1.13 -2.60 -10.01
N VAL A 68 -1.35 -1.94 -8.87
CA VAL A 68 -0.39 -1.95 -7.75
C VAL A 68 -0.16 -3.41 -7.36
N LYS A 69 1.11 -3.85 -7.30
CA LYS A 69 1.41 -5.30 -7.18
C LYS A 69 1.13 -5.83 -5.77
N GLU A 70 1.38 -5.01 -4.75
CA GLU A 70 1.14 -5.35 -3.36
C GLU A 70 0.55 -4.16 -2.60
N TYR A 71 -0.46 -4.41 -1.77
CA TYR A 71 -1.16 -3.38 -1.01
C TYR A 71 -1.31 -3.80 0.44
N TRP A 72 -0.83 -2.97 1.36
CA TRP A 72 -0.89 -3.22 2.79
C TRP A 72 -1.90 -2.29 3.44
N ILE A 73 -2.77 -2.86 4.26
CA ILE A 73 -3.70 -2.14 5.11
C ILE A 73 -3.30 -2.42 6.55
N VAL A 74 -2.70 -1.44 7.20
CA VAL A 74 -2.40 -1.49 8.63
C VAL A 74 -3.62 -0.99 9.37
N LEU A 75 -4.10 -1.79 10.32
CA LEU A 75 -5.30 -1.54 11.10
C LEU A 75 -4.93 -1.42 12.59
N PRO A 76 -4.43 -0.26 13.06
CA PRO A 76 -3.96 -0.09 14.43
C PRO A 76 -5.05 -0.30 15.49
N GLU A 77 -6.31 0.01 15.20
CA GLU A 77 -7.41 -0.25 16.15
C GLU A 77 -7.63 -1.74 16.43
N TYR A 78 -7.15 -2.60 15.53
CA TYR A 78 -7.33 -4.05 15.58
C TYR A 78 -6.01 -4.81 15.75
N ASP A 79 -4.87 -4.12 15.95
CA ASP A 79 -3.52 -4.69 15.95
C ASP A 79 -3.29 -5.69 14.80
N THR A 80 -3.80 -5.34 13.62
CA THR A 80 -3.89 -6.24 12.48
C THR A 80 -3.26 -5.62 11.23
N ILE A 81 -2.64 -6.44 10.40
CA ILE A 81 -2.12 -6.04 9.08
C ILE A 81 -2.70 -6.98 8.03
N GLU A 82 -3.39 -6.42 7.05
CA GLU A 82 -3.82 -7.14 5.84
C GLU A 82 -2.85 -6.84 4.69
N ILE A 83 -2.35 -7.88 4.04
CA ILE A 83 -1.53 -7.77 2.83
C ILE A 83 -2.30 -8.38 1.68
N TYR A 84 -2.48 -7.61 0.62
CA TYR A 84 -3.07 -8.03 -0.64
C TYR A 84 -2.00 -8.09 -1.72
N PHE A 85 -2.09 -9.10 -2.58
CA PHE A 85 -1.26 -9.20 -3.78
C PHE A 85 -2.15 -9.23 -5.01
N LEU A 86 -1.73 -8.53 -6.07
CA LEU A 86 -2.45 -8.53 -7.33
C LEU A 86 -2.19 -9.85 -8.06
N LYS A 87 -3.26 -10.56 -8.40
CA LYS A 87 -3.22 -11.79 -9.18
C LYS A 87 -4.38 -11.84 -10.14
N ASP A 88 -4.08 -12.07 -11.42
CA ASP A 88 -5.08 -12.18 -12.48
C ASP A 88 -6.01 -10.96 -12.56
N GLY A 89 -5.47 -9.76 -12.26
CA GLY A 89 -6.20 -8.49 -12.26
C GLY A 89 -7.00 -8.18 -10.99
N TYR A 90 -6.91 -9.03 -9.95
CA TYR A 90 -7.63 -8.84 -8.70
C TYR A 90 -6.72 -8.96 -7.48
N PHE A 91 -6.95 -8.16 -6.46
CA PHE A 91 -6.34 -8.32 -5.16
C PHE A 91 -6.86 -9.59 -4.49
N LYS A 92 -5.91 -10.40 -4.04
CA LYS A 92 -6.15 -11.56 -3.19
C LYS A 92 -5.50 -11.28 -1.84
N LEU A 93 -6.24 -11.52 -0.78
CA LEU A 93 -5.68 -11.48 0.57
C LEU A 93 -4.58 -12.54 0.66
N PHE A 94 -3.35 -12.08 0.85
CA PHE A 94 -2.17 -12.91 1.02
C PHE A 94 -1.97 -13.25 2.50
N SER A 95 -2.05 -12.24 3.36
CA SER A 95 -1.84 -12.36 4.79
C SER A 95 -2.84 -11.49 5.54
N ASN A 96 -3.31 -11.99 6.67
CA ASN A 96 -4.03 -11.24 7.68
C ASN A 96 -3.41 -11.64 9.03
N ALA A 97 -2.58 -10.79 9.60
CA ALA A 97 -1.72 -11.12 10.73
C ALA A 97 -1.92 -10.15 11.89
N SER A 98 -1.94 -10.71 13.10
CA SER A 98 -1.95 -9.98 14.36
C SER A 98 -1.04 -10.66 15.39
N GLY A 99 -0.67 -9.92 16.44
CA GLY A 99 0.23 -10.42 17.48
C GLY A 99 1.56 -10.95 16.92
N SER A 100 1.97 -12.13 17.37
CA SER A 100 3.25 -12.73 17.00
C SER A 100 3.28 -13.41 15.62
N GLN A 101 2.20 -13.31 14.84
CA GLN A 101 2.17 -13.82 13.46
C GLN A 101 3.13 -13.02 12.58
N VAL A 102 3.88 -13.73 11.74
CA VAL A 102 4.87 -13.11 10.84
C VAL A 102 4.19 -12.67 9.55
N ILE A 103 4.45 -11.43 9.14
CA ILE A 103 4.16 -10.94 7.80
C ILE A 103 5.41 -11.02 6.92
N GLU A 104 5.19 -11.16 5.61
CA GLU A 104 6.24 -11.21 4.60
C GLU A 104 5.79 -10.41 3.37
N SER A 105 6.66 -9.57 2.83
CA SER A 105 6.42 -8.90 1.54
C SER A 105 6.85 -9.78 0.38
N ARG A 106 6.07 -9.82 -0.70
CA ARG A 106 6.47 -10.45 -1.97
C ARG A 106 7.22 -9.47 -2.88
N ILE A 107 7.06 -8.17 -2.66
CA ILE A 107 7.75 -7.11 -3.40
C ILE A 107 9.10 -6.77 -2.77
N LEU A 108 9.15 -6.63 -1.45
CA LEU A 108 10.38 -6.35 -0.71
C LEU A 108 11.01 -7.66 -0.25
N ALA A 109 11.78 -8.28 -1.14
CA ALA A 109 12.43 -9.57 -0.87
C ALA A 109 13.24 -9.54 0.43
N GLY A 110 12.90 -10.47 1.34
CA GLY A 110 13.55 -10.58 2.65
C GLY A 110 12.92 -9.74 3.76
N LEU A 111 11.97 -8.86 3.47
CA LEU A 111 11.22 -8.14 4.50
C LEU A 111 10.19 -9.06 5.14
N HIS A 112 10.45 -9.42 6.40
CA HIS A 112 9.52 -10.18 7.23
C HIS A 112 9.69 -9.78 8.70
N PHE A 113 8.59 -9.70 9.44
CA PHE A 113 8.58 -9.34 10.86
C PHE A 113 7.27 -9.77 11.54
N GLN A 114 7.25 -9.84 12.87
CA GLN A 114 6.04 -10.14 13.64
C GLN A 114 5.09 -8.93 13.65
N ALA A 115 3.80 -9.13 13.42
CA ALA A 115 2.84 -8.03 13.27
C ALA A 115 2.82 -7.07 14.48
N ASP A 116 2.96 -7.60 15.70
CA ASP A 116 3.05 -6.83 16.94
C ASP A 116 4.19 -5.81 16.98
N PHE A 117 5.26 -5.98 16.19
CA PHE A 117 6.35 -5.02 16.07
C PHE A 117 5.90 -3.61 15.63
N LEU A 118 4.80 -3.50 14.86
CA LEU A 118 4.28 -2.21 14.41
C LEU A 118 3.31 -1.55 15.40
N PHE A 119 2.90 -2.26 16.45
CA PHE A 119 1.91 -1.79 17.43
C PHE A 119 2.49 -1.63 18.84
N SER A 120 3.75 -2.03 19.04
CA SER A 120 4.48 -1.99 20.32
C SER A 120 5.13 -0.65 20.64
#